data_AF-A0A4Q1FU53-F1
#
_entry.id   AF-A0A4Q1FU53-F1
#
_cell.length_a   1.000
_cell.length_b   1.000
_cell.length_c   1.000
_cell.angle_alpha   90.00
_cell.angle_beta   90.00
_cell.angle_gamma   90.00
#
_symmetry.space_group_name_H-M   'P 1'
#
loop_
_entity.id
_entity.type
_entity.pdbx_description
1 polymer ?
#
loop_
_entity_poly.entity_id
_entity_poly.type
_entity_poly.pdbx_seq_one_letter_code
_entity_poly.pdbx_strand_id
1 'polypeptide(L)'
;MKNKYLLSLFILSSAFQFGYAGNLRFKFSEVSVAKQDTIRIKESLNEEDIEPNEYLKDRLKPIQANFKRINSITKWTSIKKKNIEGESAEGGEATYYYKNKRLEKIMARHYGETGQVLIEYYLLNGKLSFVFEKDYEYNRPLFYDAKAMKENNDTEVFDFEKSEITETRNYFEGGSLLHIVNSQDCGAPFSGDYMREEDKRMKDDFKRLLKLEKEK
;
A
#
# COMPACT_ATOMS: atom_id res chain seq x y z
N MET A 1 -33.25 -11.53 65.28
CA MET A 1 -33.44 -12.71 64.40
C MET A 1 -32.23 -13.62 64.55
N LYS A 2 -32.45 -14.88 64.92
CA LYS A 2 -31.43 -15.85 65.33
C LYS A 2 -31.02 -16.74 64.14
N ASN A 3 -29.71 -16.80 63.90
CA ASN A 3 -28.86 -17.98 63.64
C ASN A 3 -29.17 -19.03 62.54
N LYS A 4 -28.08 -19.27 61.78
CA LYS A 4 -27.35 -20.54 61.54
C LYS A 4 -27.63 -21.37 60.27
N TYR A 5 -26.53 -21.53 59.53
CA TYR A 5 -26.17 -22.57 58.57
C TYR A 5 -26.61 -23.98 58.96
N LEU A 6 -26.96 -24.80 57.95
CA LEU A 6 -26.69 -26.24 57.94
C LEU A 6 -26.71 -26.80 56.51
N LEU A 7 -25.58 -27.40 56.13
CA LEU A 7 -25.42 -28.36 55.04
C LEU A 7 -26.45 -29.48 55.14
N SER A 8 -26.96 -29.96 54.01
CA SER A 8 -27.30 -31.37 53.89
C SER A 8 -26.85 -31.92 52.53
N LEU A 9 -26.12 -33.02 52.66
CA LEU A 9 -25.46 -33.85 51.67
C LEU A 9 -26.52 -34.80 51.10
N PHE A 10 -26.63 -34.91 49.78
CA PHE A 10 -27.23 -36.10 49.16
C PHE A 10 -26.18 -36.74 48.25
N ILE A 11 -25.59 -37.81 48.76
CA ILE A 11 -24.84 -38.79 47.99
C ILE A 11 -25.85 -39.82 47.52
N LEU A 12 -25.97 -40.01 46.21
CA LEU A 12 -26.46 -41.26 45.63
C LEU A 12 -25.44 -41.74 44.58
N SER A 13 -24.64 -42.73 44.99
CA SER A 13 -24.04 -43.74 44.11
C SER A 13 -25.18 -44.56 43.47
N SER A 14 -25.15 -45.15 42.29
CA SER A 14 -24.10 -45.80 41.50
C SER A 14 -24.76 -46.33 40.23
N ALA A 15 -24.05 -46.39 39.09
CA ALA A 15 -23.83 -47.62 38.31
C ALA A 15 -23.21 -47.29 36.94
N PHE A 16 -22.04 -47.88 36.71
CA PHE A 16 -21.40 -48.02 35.40
C PHE A 16 -22.32 -48.75 34.41
N GLN A 17 -22.34 -48.29 33.15
CA GLN A 17 -22.28 -49.20 32.01
C GLN A 17 -21.40 -48.63 30.90
N PHE A 18 -20.47 -49.48 30.45
CA PHE A 18 -19.67 -49.36 29.23
C PHE A 18 -20.57 -49.32 27.99
N GLY A 19 -20.21 -48.52 26.98
CA GLY A 19 -20.64 -48.77 25.60
C GLY A 19 -20.69 -47.53 24.71
N TYR A 20 -20.01 -47.64 23.57
CA TYR A 20 -20.03 -46.77 22.38
C TYR A 20 -19.18 -45.49 22.39
N ALA A 21 -17.91 -45.69 22.00
CA ALA A 21 -17.19 -44.72 21.18
C ALA A 21 -17.89 -44.61 19.80
N GLY A 22 -18.92 -43.77 19.73
CA GLY A 22 -19.52 -43.33 18.46
C GLY A 22 -18.80 -42.10 17.96
N ASN A 23 -18.24 -42.20 16.75
CA ASN A 23 -17.59 -41.12 16.00
C ASN A 23 -18.46 -39.85 15.94
N LEU A 24 -18.19 -38.86 16.79
CA LEU A 24 -18.67 -37.50 16.59
C LEU A 24 -17.64 -36.77 15.74
N ARG A 25 -17.68 -36.99 14.42
CA ARG A 25 -17.08 -36.07 13.46
C ARG A 25 -17.87 -34.77 13.54
N PHE A 26 -17.45 -33.87 14.42
CA PHE A 26 -17.74 -32.46 14.24
C PHE A 26 -17.10 -32.07 12.91
N LYS A 27 -17.93 -32.03 11.85
CA LYS A 27 -17.65 -31.18 10.69
C LYS A 27 -17.64 -29.77 11.26
N PHE A 28 -16.46 -29.30 11.65
CA PHE A 28 -16.17 -27.88 11.63
C PHE A 28 -16.40 -27.51 10.17
N SER A 29 -17.58 -26.96 9.87
CA SER A 29 -17.75 -26.17 8.66
C SER A 29 -16.57 -25.22 8.66
N GLU A 30 -15.73 -25.32 7.63
CA GLU A 30 -14.74 -24.30 7.34
C GLU A 30 -15.50 -22.97 7.36
N VAL A 31 -15.39 -22.26 8.48
CA VAL A 31 -15.66 -20.84 8.51
C VAL A 31 -14.62 -20.33 7.54
N SER A 32 -15.08 -20.03 6.33
CA SER A 32 -14.28 -19.34 5.33
C SER A 32 -13.78 -18.10 6.04
N VAL A 33 -12.51 -18.13 6.45
CA VAL A 33 -11.82 -16.95 6.93
C VAL A 33 -12.01 -15.94 5.82
N ALA A 34 -12.82 -14.92 6.09
CA ALA A 34 -13.13 -13.88 5.14
C ALA A 34 -11.79 -13.40 4.59
N LYS A 35 -11.59 -13.59 3.29
CA LYS A 35 -10.40 -13.15 2.56
C LYS A 35 -10.46 -11.64 2.34
N GLN A 36 -10.87 -10.89 3.36
CA GLN A 36 -10.77 -9.45 3.45
C GLN A 36 -9.54 -9.15 4.29
N ASP A 37 -8.36 -9.31 3.70
CA ASP A 37 -7.17 -8.71 4.29
C ASP A 37 -6.28 -8.14 3.19
N THR A 38 -6.54 -6.84 2.99
CA THR A 38 -5.86 -5.85 2.16
C THR A 38 -5.51 -6.23 0.72
N ILE A 39 -6.41 -5.87 -0.19
CA ILE A 39 -6.05 -5.62 -1.59
C ILE A 39 -5.04 -4.46 -1.61
N ARG A 40 -3.82 -4.69 -2.12
CA ARG A 40 -2.73 -3.71 -2.13
C ARG A 40 -2.05 -3.67 -3.49
N ILE A 41 -1.83 -2.46 -4.02
CA ILE A 41 -0.93 -2.20 -5.17
C ILE A 41 0.46 -2.81 -4.89
N LYS A 42 1.12 -3.40 -5.89
CA LYS A 42 2.48 -3.94 -5.74
C LYS A 42 3.54 -2.83 -5.86
N GLU A 43 4.58 -2.92 -5.05
CA GLU A 43 5.79 -2.10 -5.18
C GLU A 43 6.60 -2.47 -6.44
N SER A 44 7.43 -1.54 -6.91
CA SER A 44 8.15 -1.65 -8.20
C SER A 44 9.41 -2.55 -8.14
N LEU A 45 9.32 -3.70 -7.47
CA LEU A 45 10.44 -4.63 -7.31
C LEU A 45 10.90 -5.19 -8.67
N ASN A 46 12.20 -5.07 -8.98
CA ASN A 46 12.80 -5.44 -10.27
C ASN A 46 12.17 -4.74 -11.50
N GLU A 47 11.50 -3.61 -11.31
CA GLU A 47 10.92 -2.87 -12.42
C GLU A 47 12.02 -2.14 -13.21
N GLU A 48 11.93 -2.21 -14.54
CA GLU A 48 12.77 -1.41 -15.43
C GLU A 48 12.11 -0.07 -15.71
N ASP A 49 12.92 0.91 -16.11
CA ASP A 49 12.38 2.19 -16.54
C ASP A 49 12.03 2.17 -18.04
N ILE A 50 11.24 3.15 -18.47
CA ILE A 50 10.92 3.36 -19.89
C ILE A 50 12.12 3.85 -20.70
N GLU A 51 12.15 3.57 -22.00
CA GLU A 51 13.19 4.12 -22.86
C GLU A 51 12.99 5.65 -23.01
N PRO A 52 14.01 6.45 -22.68
CA PRO A 52 13.91 7.91 -22.78
C PRO A 52 14.04 8.36 -24.23
N ASN A 53 13.38 9.48 -24.57
CA ASN A 53 13.63 10.21 -25.83
C ASN A 53 15.13 10.51 -25.97
N GLU A 54 15.68 10.39 -27.19
CA GLU A 54 17.08 10.65 -27.53
C GLU A 54 17.63 11.93 -26.90
N TYR A 55 16.85 13.01 -26.87
CA TYR A 55 17.29 14.29 -26.31
C TYR A 55 17.57 14.26 -24.79
N LEU A 56 16.83 13.45 -24.04
CA LEU A 56 16.96 13.35 -22.59
C LEU A 56 17.77 12.13 -22.14
N LYS A 57 18.09 11.21 -23.06
CA LYS A 57 18.72 9.93 -22.79
C LYS A 57 19.94 10.03 -21.87
N ASP A 58 20.88 10.91 -22.18
CA ASP A 58 22.11 11.05 -21.38
C ASP A 58 21.87 11.64 -20.00
N ARG A 59 20.92 12.58 -19.88
CA ARG A 59 20.55 13.21 -18.60
C ARG A 59 19.78 12.27 -17.70
N LEU A 60 18.90 11.44 -18.27
CA LEU A 60 18.09 10.49 -17.52
C LEU A 60 18.86 9.23 -17.14
N LYS A 61 19.83 8.80 -17.95
CA LYS A 61 20.65 7.60 -17.70
C LYS A 61 21.11 7.39 -16.25
N PRO A 62 21.71 8.37 -15.54
CA PRO A 62 22.08 8.17 -14.14
C PRO A 62 20.88 7.94 -13.21
N ILE A 63 19.74 8.57 -13.49
CA ILE A 63 18.49 8.42 -12.72
C ILE A 63 17.91 7.02 -12.95
N GLN A 64 17.80 6.59 -14.20
CA GLN A 64 17.28 5.27 -14.58
C GLN A 64 18.14 4.13 -14.03
N ALA A 65 19.47 4.28 -14.12
CA ALA A 65 20.40 3.32 -13.54
C ALA A 65 20.25 3.23 -12.01
N ASN A 66 20.00 4.35 -11.34
CA ASN A 66 19.75 4.38 -9.91
C ASN A 66 18.43 3.68 -9.54
N PHE A 67 17.34 3.97 -10.26
CA PHE A 67 16.05 3.31 -10.10
C PHE A 67 16.18 1.78 -10.21
N LYS A 68 16.78 1.30 -11.30
CA LYS A 68 17.04 -0.14 -11.52
C LYS A 68 17.90 -0.74 -10.41
N ARG A 69 18.98 -0.06 -10.01
CA ARG A 69 19.87 -0.52 -8.92
C ARG A 69 19.09 -0.68 -7.62
N ILE A 70 18.29 0.31 -7.23
CA ILE A 70 17.52 0.31 -5.97
C ILE A 70 16.47 -0.81 -5.99
N ASN A 71 15.73 -0.96 -7.09
CA ASN A 71 14.69 -1.99 -7.21
C ASN A 71 15.25 -3.41 -7.39
N SER A 72 16.55 -3.56 -7.63
CA SER A 72 17.26 -4.85 -7.60
C SER A 72 17.76 -5.25 -6.20
N ILE A 73 17.60 -4.40 -5.18
CA ILE A 73 18.06 -4.69 -3.82
C ILE A 73 17.09 -5.67 -3.15
N THR A 74 17.57 -6.89 -2.89
CA THR A 74 16.80 -7.93 -2.19
C THR A 74 17.02 -7.96 -0.68
N LYS A 75 18.09 -7.32 -0.19
CA LYS A 75 18.47 -7.30 1.24
C LYS A 75 18.75 -5.88 1.70
N TRP A 76 17.83 -5.32 2.47
CA TRP A 76 17.94 -4.02 3.12
C TRP A 76 18.71 -4.13 4.45
N THR A 77 19.43 -3.08 4.81
CA THR A 77 20.08 -2.98 6.13
C THR A 77 19.06 -2.70 7.21
N SER A 78 18.05 -1.88 6.91
CA SER A 78 16.95 -1.59 7.81
C SER A 78 15.74 -1.14 7.00
N ILE A 79 14.56 -1.45 7.52
CA ILE A 79 13.28 -1.00 7.00
C ILE A 79 12.52 -0.41 8.18
N LYS A 80 12.02 0.82 8.04
CA LYS A 80 11.16 1.47 9.04
C LYS A 80 9.76 1.65 8.44
N LYS A 81 8.73 1.57 9.27
CA LYS A 81 7.34 1.83 8.88
C LYS A 81 6.71 2.86 9.81
N LYS A 82 5.91 3.75 9.24
CA LYS A 82 5.12 4.76 9.96
C LYS A 82 3.72 4.82 9.33
N ASN A 83 2.69 5.06 10.14
CA ASN A 83 1.37 5.37 9.62
C ASN A 83 1.35 6.80 9.10
N ILE A 84 0.56 7.03 8.06
CA ILE A 84 0.24 8.36 7.53
C ILE A 84 -1.22 8.63 7.93
N GLU A 85 -1.43 9.69 8.70
CA GLU A 85 -2.75 10.04 9.23
C GLU A 85 -3.22 11.36 8.61
N GLY A 86 -4.50 11.44 8.24
CA GLY A 86 -5.13 12.68 7.76
C GLY A 86 -4.75 13.13 6.34
N GLU A 87 -4.01 12.31 5.59
CA GLU A 87 -3.65 12.61 4.19
C GLU A 87 -4.59 11.95 3.16
N SER A 88 -5.44 11.01 3.59
CA SER A 88 -6.50 10.40 2.77
C SER A 88 -7.67 9.97 3.65
N ALA A 89 -8.77 9.53 3.02
CA ALA A 89 -9.99 9.10 3.71
C ALA A 89 -9.74 7.95 4.69
N GLU A 90 -8.88 6.99 4.30
CA GLU A 90 -8.59 5.77 5.08
C GLU A 90 -7.16 5.76 5.64
N GLY A 91 -6.48 6.91 5.61
CA GLY A 91 -5.08 7.02 6.01
C GLY A 91 -4.11 6.27 5.09
N GLY A 92 -2.90 6.02 5.58
CA GLY A 92 -1.84 5.46 4.77
C GLY A 92 -0.67 4.89 5.56
N GLU A 93 0.35 4.44 4.83
CA GLU A 93 1.59 3.94 5.40
C GLU A 93 2.80 4.45 4.62
N ALA A 94 3.85 4.83 5.35
CA ALA A 94 5.16 5.17 4.82
C ALA A 94 6.17 4.08 5.23
N THR A 95 6.89 3.54 4.25
CA THR A 95 8.00 2.59 4.46
C THR A 95 9.31 3.20 3.97
N TYR A 96 10.35 3.14 4.80
CA TYR A 96 11.65 3.74 4.56
C TYR A 96 12.72 2.65 4.46
N TYR A 97 13.40 2.58 3.33
CA TYR A 97 14.35 1.52 3.00
C TYR A 97 15.79 2.02 3.07
N TYR A 98 16.61 1.39 3.93
CA TYR A 98 18.00 1.77 4.16
C TYR A 98 18.97 0.70 3.69
N LYS A 99 20.03 1.13 3.00
CA LYS A 99 21.20 0.30 2.69
C LYS A 99 22.45 0.97 3.22
N ASN A 100 23.25 0.25 4.00
CA ASN A 100 24.50 0.75 4.59
C ASN A 100 24.31 2.10 5.33
N LYS A 101 23.22 2.20 6.11
CA LYS A 101 22.79 3.40 6.87
C LYS A 101 22.41 4.61 6.00
N ARG A 102 22.28 4.46 4.69
CA ARG A 102 21.77 5.50 3.77
C ARG A 102 20.32 5.20 3.42
N LEU A 103 19.48 6.23 3.44
CA LEU A 103 18.12 6.15 2.92
C LEU A 103 18.19 6.09 1.39
N GLU A 104 17.62 5.03 0.81
CA GLU A 104 17.66 4.78 -0.63
C GLU A 104 16.28 5.01 -1.26
N LYS A 105 15.22 4.58 -0.57
CA LYS A 105 13.83 4.64 -1.06
C LYS A 105 12.87 4.96 0.08
N ILE A 106 11.86 5.77 -0.21
CA ILE A 106 10.65 5.92 0.61
C ILE A 106 9.48 5.44 -0.24
N MET A 107 8.58 4.65 0.34
CA MET A 107 7.32 4.25 -0.26
C MET A 107 6.19 4.82 0.61
N ALA A 108 5.34 5.66 0.05
CA ALA A 108 4.13 6.14 0.68
C ALA A 108 2.92 5.53 -0.03
N ARG A 109 1.98 5.01 0.75
CA ARG A 109 0.73 4.46 0.25
C ARG A 109 -0.43 5.13 0.93
N HIS A 110 -1.38 5.59 0.14
CA HIS A 110 -2.60 6.23 0.59
C HIS A 110 -3.79 5.36 0.21
N TYR A 111 -4.67 5.13 1.17
CA TYR A 111 -5.87 4.33 1.00
C TYR A 111 -7.10 5.22 0.88
N GLY A 112 -8.03 4.83 0.02
CA GLY A 112 -9.36 5.42 -0.11
C GLY A 112 -10.39 4.35 -0.48
N GLU A 113 -11.66 4.73 -0.37
CA GLU A 113 -12.78 3.86 -0.71
C GLU A 113 -12.86 3.62 -2.22
N THR A 114 -12.52 4.61 -3.04
CA THR A 114 -12.63 4.55 -4.51
C THR A 114 -11.28 4.33 -5.21
N GLY A 115 -10.19 4.18 -4.46
CA GLY A 115 -8.88 4.03 -5.06
C GLY A 115 -7.73 3.87 -4.06
N GLN A 116 -6.53 3.70 -4.59
CA GLN A 116 -5.28 3.68 -3.85
C GLN A 116 -4.20 4.44 -4.61
N VAL A 117 -3.34 5.14 -3.89
CA VAL A 117 -2.15 5.77 -4.48
C VAL A 117 -0.90 5.17 -3.85
N LEU A 118 0.04 4.75 -4.70
CA LEU A 118 1.38 4.33 -4.30
C LEU A 118 2.41 5.32 -4.86
N ILE A 119 3.18 5.95 -3.98
CA ILE A 119 4.23 6.90 -4.36
C ILE A 119 5.57 6.40 -3.86
N GLU A 120 6.54 6.25 -4.75
CA GLU A 120 7.88 5.78 -4.44
C GLU A 120 8.92 6.86 -4.75
N TYR A 121 9.64 7.30 -3.71
CA TYR A 121 10.69 8.31 -3.80
C TYR A 121 12.06 7.64 -3.77
N TYR A 122 12.87 7.89 -4.79
CA TYR A 122 14.19 7.29 -4.95
C TYR A 122 15.28 8.35 -4.80
N LEU A 123 16.25 8.06 -3.95
CA LEU A 123 17.36 8.96 -3.66
C LEU A 123 18.61 8.56 -4.44
N LEU A 124 19.27 9.56 -5.04
CA LEU A 124 20.60 9.43 -5.60
C LEU A 124 21.53 10.36 -4.82
N ASN A 125 22.57 9.79 -4.20
CA ASN A 125 23.51 10.54 -3.35
C ASN A 125 22.82 11.38 -2.25
N GLY A 126 21.75 10.83 -1.67
CA GLY A 126 20.97 11.48 -0.61
C GLY A 126 20.04 12.61 -1.08
N LYS A 127 19.91 12.83 -2.39
CA LYS A 127 18.99 13.81 -2.98
C LYS A 127 17.87 13.09 -3.73
N LEU A 128 16.67 13.69 -3.74
CA LEU A 128 15.56 13.19 -4.55
C LEU A 128 15.98 13.17 -6.04
N SER A 129 15.80 12.02 -6.68
CA SER A 129 16.23 11.80 -8.07
C SER A 129 15.11 11.29 -8.97
N PHE A 130 14.16 10.55 -8.40
CA PHE A 130 13.05 9.98 -9.14
C PHE A 130 11.86 9.79 -8.19
N VAL A 131 10.66 10.08 -8.69
CA VAL A 131 9.40 9.78 -8.02
C VAL A 131 8.53 8.97 -8.98
N PHE A 132 8.02 7.85 -8.50
CA PHE A 132 7.12 7.00 -9.27
C PHE A 132 5.76 6.91 -8.57
N GLU A 133 4.72 7.32 -9.27
CA GLU A 133 3.35 7.34 -8.78
C GLU A 133 2.53 6.31 -9.54
N LYS A 134 1.79 5.49 -8.80
CA LYS A 134 0.77 4.60 -9.34
C LYS A 134 -0.57 4.95 -8.69
N ASP A 135 -1.46 5.52 -9.47
CA ASP A 135 -2.83 5.81 -9.08
C ASP A 135 -3.74 4.68 -9.58
N TYR A 136 -4.53 4.11 -8.67
CA TYR A 136 -5.49 3.05 -8.96
C TYR A 136 -6.88 3.60 -8.68
N GLU A 137 -7.65 3.80 -9.74
CA GLU A 137 -9.06 4.14 -9.65
C GLU A 137 -9.87 2.85 -9.73
N TYR A 138 -10.62 2.54 -8.66
CA TYR A 138 -11.40 1.32 -8.62
C TYR A 138 -12.61 1.42 -9.54
N ASN A 139 -13.02 0.28 -10.09
CA ASN A 139 -14.25 0.21 -10.89
C ASN A 139 -15.50 0.59 -10.07
N ARG A 140 -15.50 0.34 -8.75
CA ARG A 140 -16.54 0.74 -7.78
C ARG A 140 -15.91 0.96 -6.39
N PRO A 141 -16.60 1.61 -5.44
CA PRO A 141 -16.10 1.71 -4.06
C PRO A 141 -15.80 0.34 -3.44
N LEU A 142 -14.79 0.26 -2.57
CA LEU A 142 -14.27 -0.97 -1.97
C LEU A 142 -15.35 -1.83 -1.28
N PHE A 143 -16.39 -1.19 -0.74
CA PHE A 143 -17.51 -1.84 -0.05
C PHE A 143 -18.67 -2.22 -0.98
N TYR A 144 -18.57 -1.97 -2.30
CA TYR A 144 -19.65 -2.11 -3.26
C TYR A 144 -19.86 -3.59 -3.68
N ASP A 145 -20.62 -4.31 -2.88
CA ASP A 145 -20.90 -5.74 -3.06
C ASP A 145 -22.13 -6.03 -3.94
N ALA A 146 -22.47 -7.31 -4.10
CA ALA A 146 -23.62 -7.74 -4.89
C ALA A 146 -24.98 -7.25 -4.34
N LYS A 147 -25.05 -6.90 -3.05
CA LYS A 147 -26.25 -6.29 -2.46
C LYS A 147 -26.34 -4.83 -2.89
N ALA A 148 -25.27 -4.06 -2.72
CA ALA A 148 -25.21 -2.67 -3.16
C ALA A 148 -25.48 -2.54 -4.67
N MET A 149 -24.90 -3.41 -5.50
CA MET A 149 -25.17 -3.48 -6.93
C MET A 149 -26.67 -3.61 -7.23
N LYS A 150 -27.36 -4.54 -6.57
CA LYS A 150 -28.81 -4.75 -6.77
C LYS A 150 -29.65 -3.59 -6.26
N GLU A 151 -29.31 -3.03 -5.10
CA GLU A 151 -30.03 -1.90 -4.49
C GLU A 151 -29.93 -0.62 -5.33
N ASN A 152 -28.84 -0.46 -6.07
CA ASN A 152 -28.59 0.71 -6.91
C ASN A 152 -28.89 0.49 -8.41
N ASN A 153 -29.47 -0.65 -8.79
CA ASN A 153 -29.71 -1.04 -10.19
C ASN A 153 -28.46 -0.96 -11.08
N ASP A 154 -27.30 -1.31 -10.52
CA ASP A 154 -26.03 -1.36 -11.22
C ASP A 154 -25.77 -2.76 -11.81
N THR A 155 -24.75 -2.87 -12.65
CA THR A 155 -24.35 -4.08 -13.38
C THR A 155 -23.05 -4.70 -12.88
N GLU A 156 -22.32 -4.00 -12.00
CA GLU A 156 -21.01 -4.42 -11.53
C GLU A 156 -20.88 -4.34 -10.01
N VAL A 157 -20.09 -5.26 -9.45
CA VAL A 157 -19.57 -5.17 -8.09
C VAL A 157 -18.14 -4.62 -8.12
N PHE A 158 -17.63 -4.20 -6.98
CA PHE A 158 -16.21 -3.93 -6.84
C PHE A 158 -15.36 -5.14 -7.22
N ASP A 159 -14.40 -4.88 -8.10
CA ASP A 159 -13.42 -5.83 -8.59
C ASP A 159 -12.10 -5.09 -8.82
N PHE A 160 -11.13 -5.34 -7.95
CA PHE A 160 -9.85 -4.64 -8.00
C PHE A 160 -9.08 -4.86 -9.30
N GLU A 161 -9.24 -6.04 -9.93
CA GLU A 161 -8.54 -6.33 -11.19
C GLU A 161 -9.09 -5.50 -12.37
N LYS A 162 -10.26 -4.86 -12.19
CA LYS A 162 -10.83 -3.89 -13.13
C LYS A 162 -10.43 -2.45 -12.85
N SER A 163 -9.54 -2.20 -11.89
CA SER A 163 -9.10 -0.83 -11.59
C SER A 163 -8.38 -0.22 -12.80
N GLU A 164 -8.65 1.05 -13.07
CA GLU A 164 -7.85 1.84 -13.99
C GLU A 164 -6.54 2.24 -13.31
N ILE A 165 -5.42 2.09 -14.02
CA ILE A 165 -4.10 2.36 -13.48
C ILE A 165 -3.45 3.47 -14.29
N THR A 166 -3.05 4.52 -13.59
CA THR A 166 -2.23 5.59 -14.15
C THR A 166 -0.86 5.59 -13.48
N GLU A 167 0.19 5.48 -14.30
CA GLU A 167 1.56 5.54 -13.84
C GLU A 167 2.20 6.87 -14.25
N THR A 168 2.81 7.56 -13.29
CA THR A 168 3.56 8.81 -13.54
C THR A 168 4.99 8.70 -13.05
N ARG A 169 5.94 8.94 -13.96
CA ARG A 169 7.38 8.87 -13.75
C ARG A 169 7.96 10.28 -13.76
N ASN A 170 8.51 10.71 -12.63
CA ASN A 170 8.97 12.07 -12.41
C ASN A 170 10.49 12.08 -12.17
N TYR A 171 11.23 12.75 -13.05
CA TYR A 171 12.69 12.75 -13.06
C TYR A 171 13.24 14.06 -12.50
N PHE A 172 14.15 13.99 -11.53
CA PHE A 172 14.75 15.17 -10.90
C PHE A 172 16.24 15.28 -11.23
N GLU A 173 16.67 16.48 -11.64
CA GLU A 173 18.08 16.81 -11.86
C GLU A 173 18.41 18.15 -11.20
N GLY A 174 19.58 18.26 -10.57
CA GLY A 174 19.98 19.50 -9.89
C GLY A 174 19.07 19.91 -8.73
N GLY A 175 18.18 19.02 -8.28
CA GLY A 175 17.19 19.31 -7.25
C GLY A 175 15.89 19.91 -7.77
N SER A 176 15.63 19.90 -9.08
CA SER A 176 14.37 20.35 -9.69
C SER A 176 13.81 19.28 -10.63
N LEU A 177 12.48 19.27 -10.78
CA LEU A 177 11.79 18.42 -11.73
C LEU A 177 12.23 18.76 -13.16
N LEU A 178 12.77 17.76 -13.84
CA LEU A 178 13.29 17.84 -15.19
C LEU A 178 12.24 17.36 -16.20
N HIS A 179 11.58 16.24 -15.90
CA HIS A 179 10.71 15.58 -16.86
C HIS A 179 9.63 14.76 -16.14
N ILE A 180 8.48 14.64 -16.79
CA ILE A 180 7.35 13.82 -16.36
C ILE A 180 6.95 12.95 -17.55
N VAL A 181 6.70 11.67 -17.29
CA VAL A 181 6.04 10.77 -18.24
C VAL A 181 4.83 10.16 -17.56
N ASN A 182 3.66 10.33 -18.16
CA ASN A 182 2.40 9.77 -17.68
C ASN A 182 1.92 8.69 -18.67
N SER A 183 1.46 7.54 -18.17
CA SER A 183 1.03 6.41 -19.00
C SER A 183 -0.18 6.68 -19.87
N GLN A 184 -1.00 7.67 -19.52
CA GLN A 184 -2.19 8.09 -20.26
C GLN A 184 -1.91 9.27 -21.21
N ASP A 185 -0.74 9.90 -21.11
CA ASP A 185 -0.37 11.00 -22.01
C ASP A 185 0.31 10.47 -23.28
N CYS A 186 0.00 11.12 -24.40
CA CYS A 186 0.58 10.85 -25.71
C CYS A 186 2.03 11.37 -25.88
N GLY A 187 2.65 11.87 -24.79
CA GLY A 187 4.04 12.33 -24.76
C GLY A 187 4.21 13.81 -25.10
N ALA A 188 3.15 14.62 -24.98
CA ALA A 188 3.24 16.06 -25.14
C ALA A 188 4.01 16.68 -23.95
N PRO A 189 4.85 17.71 -24.16
CA PRO A 189 5.51 18.35 -23.04
C PRO A 189 4.48 19.07 -22.16
N PHE A 190 4.54 18.81 -20.85
CA PHE A 190 3.72 19.54 -19.88
C PHE A 190 4.08 21.02 -19.83
N SER A 191 3.10 21.85 -19.46
CA SER A 191 3.32 23.29 -19.32
C SER A 191 4.35 23.58 -18.22
N GLY A 192 5.09 24.68 -18.37
CA GLY A 192 6.07 25.08 -17.37
C GLY A 192 5.43 25.36 -15.99
N ASP A 193 4.16 25.76 -15.96
CA ASP A 193 3.42 26.05 -14.73
C ASP A 193 3.07 24.75 -14.00
N TYR A 194 2.52 23.78 -14.74
CA TYR A 194 2.26 22.43 -14.23
C TYR A 194 3.54 21.79 -13.67
N MET A 195 4.65 21.85 -14.41
CA MET A 195 5.94 21.33 -13.96
C MET A 195 6.40 21.94 -12.62
N ARG A 196 6.14 23.23 -12.37
CA ARG A 196 6.51 23.90 -11.12
C ARG A 196 5.60 23.53 -9.96
N GLU A 197 4.31 23.37 -10.23
CA GLU A 197 3.33 22.91 -9.23
C GLU A 197 3.65 21.48 -8.78
N GLU A 198 3.92 20.59 -9.73
CA GLU A 198 4.29 19.20 -9.47
C GLU A 198 5.63 19.08 -8.73
N ASP A 199 6.66 19.85 -9.15
CA ASP A 199 7.94 19.94 -8.42
C ASP A 199 7.72 20.33 -6.96
N LYS A 200 6.87 21.34 -6.72
CA LYS A 200 6.55 21.81 -5.37
C LYS A 200 5.78 20.75 -4.57
N ARG A 201 4.73 20.16 -5.13
CA ARG A 201 3.90 19.11 -4.50
C ARG A 201 4.79 17.98 -4.00
N MET A 202 5.55 17.36 -4.91
CA MET A 202 6.42 16.23 -4.59
C MET A 202 7.50 16.57 -3.55
N LYS A 203 8.08 17.77 -3.62
CA LYS A 203 9.08 18.21 -2.64
C LYS A 203 8.49 18.42 -1.26
N ASP A 204 7.28 18.96 -1.18
CA ASP A 204 6.62 19.19 0.10
C ASP A 204 6.17 17.87 0.74
N ASP A 205 5.63 16.94 -0.05
CA ASP A 205 5.33 15.57 0.38
C ASP A 205 6.60 14.85 0.87
N PHE A 206 7.69 14.91 0.09
CA PHE A 206 8.96 14.31 0.47
C PHE A 206 9.51 14.86 1.79
N LYS A 207 9.45 16.19 2.00
CA LYS A 207 9.86 16.81 3.28
C LYS A 207 8.99 16.34 4.44
N ARG A 208 7.68 16.20 4.21
CA ARG A 208 6.71 15.76 5.22
C ARG A 208 7.01 14.32 5.64
N LEU A 209 7.28 13.42 4.69
CA LEU A 209 7.70 12.04 4.93
C LEU A 209 9.04 11.97 5.71
N LEU A 210 10.04 12.78 5.33
CA LEU A 210 11.31 12.85 6.07
C LEU A 210 11.15 13.34 7.52
N LYS A 211 10.11 14.15 7.80
CA LYS A 211 9.77 14.55 9.16
C LYS A 211 9.10 13.41 9.92
N LEU A 212 8.10 12.76 9.31
CA LEU A 212 7.37 11.62 9.86
C LEU A 212 8.31 10.47 10.25
N GLU A 213 9.36 10.21 9.47
CA GLU A 213 10.38 9.20 9.77
C GLU A 213 11.03 9.38 11.15
N LYS A 214 11.15 10.64 11.62
CA LYS A 214 11.86 11.03 12.84
C LYS A 214 10.95 11.09 14.06
N GLU A 215 9.64 11.00 13.87
CA GLU A 215 8.68 10.97 14.97
C GLU A 215 8.89 9.69 15.79
N LYS A 216 8.71 9.79 17.12
CA LYS A 216 8.96 8.68 18.03
C LYS A 216 7.82 7.67 17.97
#